data_AF-A0A2D9S830-F1
#
_entry.id   AF-A0A2D9S830-F1
#
_cell.length_a   1.000
_cell.length_b   1.000
_cell.length_c   1.000
_cell.angle_alpha   90.00
_cell.angle_beta   90.00
_cell.angle_gamma   90.00
#
_symmetry.space_group_name_H-M   'P 1'
#
loop_
_entity.id
_entity.type
_entity.pdbx_description
1 polymer ?
#
loop_
_entity_poly.entity_id
_entity_poly.type
_entity_poly.pdbx_seq_one_letter_code
_entity_poly.pdbx_strand_id
1 'polypeptide(L)'
;NLDAGSEVSIADEDDSAPVVDVETRVSIVARVWSIDSFPDGVGNTRWAATLVDATGSAQIVAFKQFIPLSAAAVKRGDTIAVLNGEKGEWGGRPQVKCGPGTKVVIVSDADDVPEF
;
A
#
# COMPACT_ATOMS: atom_id res chain seq x y z
N ASN A 1 8.58 16.53 -13.92
CA ASN A 1 8.57 17.30 -15.17
C ASN A 1 7.16 17.83 -15.35
N LEU A 2 7.01 19.14 -15.23
CA LEU A 2 5.77 19.83 -15.57
C LEU A 2 5.63 19.80 -17.10
N ASP A 3 4.44 19.54 -17.62
CA ASP A 3 4.23 19.48 -19.06
C ASP A 3 4.16 20.87 -19.68
N ALA A 4 4.07 20.96 -21.02
CA ALA A 4 4.02 22.23 -21.74
C ALA A 4 2.77 23.08 -21.44
N GLY A 5 1.78 22.54 -20.70
CA GLY A 5 0.59 23.27 -20.26
C GLY A 5 0.64 23.67 -18.78
N SER A 6 1.70 23.32 -18.07
CA SER A 6 1.83 23.56 -16.64
C SER A 6 2.52 24.90 -16.36
N GLU A 7 1.90 25.75 -15.55
CA GLU A 7 2.39 27.06 -15.13
C GLU A 7 2.52 27.13 -13.60
N VAL A 8 3.54 27.84 -13.10
CA VAL A 8 3.70 28.18 -11.68
C VAL A 8 3.77 29.70 -11.57
N SER A 9 2.82 30.29 -10.86
CA SER A 9 2.79 31.72 -10.53
C SER A 9 2.74 31.92 -9.00
N ILE A 10 3.06 33.13 -8.55
CA ILE A 10 2.87 33.53 -7.15
C ILE A 10 1.44 34.05 -7.03
N ALA A 11 0.69 33.53 -6.06
CA ALA A 11 -0.69 33.96 -5.81
C ALA A 11 -0.74 35.37 -5.22
N ASP A 12 -1.65 36.20 -5.74
CA ASP A 12 -1.96 37.54 -5.20
C ASP A 12 -2.97 37.46 -4.03
N GLU A 13 -3.17 38.55 -3.28
CA GLU A 13 -4.05 38.56 -2.09
C GLU A 13 -5.54 38.24 -2.40
N ASP A 14 -5.95 38.43 -3.66
CA ASP A 14 -7.30 38.14 -4.17
C ASP A 14 -7.40 36.78 -4.90
N ASP A 15 -6.31 36.03 -5.01
CA ASP A 15 -6.31 34.74 -5.71
C ASP A 15 -7.05 33.66 -4.89
N SER A 16 -8.10 33.10 -5.49
CA SER A 16 -8.89 32.01 -4.92
C SER A 16 -8.89 30.82 -5.87
N ALA A 17 -8.04 29.83 -5.59
CA ALA A 17 -8.07 28.54 -6.26
C ALA A 17 -8.96 27.55 -5.50
N PRO A 18 -9.66 26.63 -6.20
CA PRO A 18 -10.34 25.53 -5.52
C PRO A 18 -9.33 24.70 -4.73
N VAL A 19 -9.72 24.23 -3.54
CA VAL A 19 -8.92 23.29 -2.75
C VAL A 19 -8.69 22.05 -3.61
N VAL A 20 -7.43 21.82 -3.98
CA VAL A 20 -7.01 20.57 -4.60
C VAL A 20 -6.91 19.50 -3.51
N ASP A 21 -7.47 18.32 -3.78
CA ASP A 21 -7.38 17.19 -2.85
C ASP A 21 -5.92 16.73 -2.75
N VAL A 22 -5.38 16.68 -1.54
CA VAL A 22 -3.99 16.28 -1.27
C VAL A 22 -4.03 14.94 -0.56
N GLU A 23 -3.63 13.88 -1.27
CA GLU A 23 -3.63 12.54 -0.73
C GLU A 23 -2.22 12.08 -0.36
N THR A 24 -2.04 11.66 0.90
CA THR A 24 -0.77 11.09 1.35
C THR A 24 -0.65 9.64 0.90
N ARG A 25 0.27 9.39 -0.05
CA ARG A 25 0.63 8.05 -0.50
C ARG A 25 1.91 7.57 0.18
N VAL A 26 1.99 6.27 0.44
CA VAL A 26 3.15 5.61 1.06
C VAL A 26 3.65 4.48 0.17
N SER A 27 4.96 4.26 0.19
CA SER A 27 5.58 3.08 -0.41
C SER A 27 6.46 2.41 0.63
N ILE A 28 6.36 1.09 0.75
CA ILE A 28 7.10 0.30 1.75
C ILE A 28 7.69 -0.95 1.10
N VAL A 29 8.79 -1.45 1.67
CA VAL A 29 9.33 -2.78 1.37
C VAL A 29 9.47 -3.50 2.69
N ALA A 30 8.82 -4.65 2.82
CA ALA A 30 8.77 -5.38 4.08
C ALA A 30 8.55 -6.88 3.84
N ARG A 31 8.95 -7.68 4.84
CA ARG A 31 8.76 -9.13 4.80
C ARG A 31 7.36 -9.49 5.29
N VAL A 32 6.72 -10.45 4.63
CA VAL A 32 5.40 -10.94 4.99
C VAL A 32 5.52 -11.88 6.19
N TRP A 33 4.99 -11.45 7.32
CA TRP A 33 4.97 -12.23 8.55
C TRP A 33 3.82 -13.25 8.57
N SER A 34 2.63 -12.84 8.13
CA SER A 34 1.45 -13.70 8.06
C SER A 34 0.48 -13.23 6.99
N ILE A 35 -0.23 -14.18 6.39
CA ILE A 35 -1.44 -13.91 5.61
C ILE A 35 -2.62 -13.99 6.58
N ASP A 36 -3.24 -12.86 6.85
CA ASP A 36 -4.27 -12.73 7.89
C ASP A 36 -5.67 -12.97 7.33
N SER A 37 -5.85 -12.78 6.02
CA SER A 37 -7.14 -12.88 5.34
C SER A 37 -6.95 -13.07 3.85
N PHE A 38 -7.78 -13.92 3.24
CA PHE A 38 -7.92 -14.04 1.79
C PHE A 38 -9.42 -14.16 1.42
N PRO A 39 -9.88 -13.55 0.32
CA PRO A 39 -11.28 -13.66 -0.09
C PRO A 39 -11.71 -15.11 -0.32
N ASP A 40 -12.89 -15.47 0.20
CA ASP A 40 -13.43 -16.84 0.15
C ASP A 40 -14.69 -16.97 -0.72
N GLY A 41 -15.22 -15.86 -1.23
CA GLY A 41 -16.45 -15.83 -2.03
C GLY A 41 -17.75 -16.03 -1.23
N VAL A 42 -17.68 -16.18 0.09
CA VAL A 42 -18.84 -16.47 0.96
C VAL A 42 -19.11 -15.32 1.94
N GLY A 43 -18.07 -14.64 2.42
CA GLY A 43 -18.24 -13.51 3.33
C GLY A 43 -16.97 -12.69 3.55
N ASN A 44 -15.80 -13.30 3.37
CA ASN A 44 -14.55 -12.57 3.42
C ASN A 44 -14.27 -11.93 2.05
N THR A 45 -14.20 -10.59 2.03
CA THR A 45 -14.03 -9.81 0.79
C THR A 45 -12.72 -9.03 0.76
N ARG A 46 -11.81 -9.34 1.69
CA ARG A 46 -10.53 -8.63 1.83
C ARG A 46 -9.35 -9.59 1.80
N TRP A 47 -8.26 -9.09 1.24
CA TRP A 47 -6.93 -9.63 1.44
C TRP A 47 -6.22 -8.79 2.50
N ALA A 48 -5.56 -9.44 3.45
CA ALA A 48 -4.77 -8.75 4.46
C ALA A 48 -3.56 -9.59 4.87
N ALA A 49 -2.47 -8.90 5.19
CA ALA A 49 -1.26 -9.51 5.68
C ALA A 49 -0.57 -8.62 6.72
N THR A 50 0.18 -9.24 7.61
CA THR A 50 1.08 -8.53 8.51
C THR A 50 2.47 -8.46 7.88
N LEU A 51 3.04 -7.27 7.89
CA LEU A 51 4.35 -6.95 7.34
C LEU A 51 5.29 -6.56 8.47
N VAL A 52 6.56 -6.95 8.35
CA VAL A 52 7.62 -6.62 9.30
C VAL A 52 8.89 -6.14 8.59
N ASP A 53 9.53 -5.14 9.18
CA ASP A 53 10.86 -4.67 8.80
C ASP A 53 11.66 -4.29 10.07
N ALA A 54 12.85 -3.71 9.90
CA ALA A 54 13.70 -3.31 11.02
C ALA A 54 13.11 -2.20 11.91
N THR A 55 12.09 -1.48 11.44
CA THR A 55 11.43 -0.38 12.15
C THR A 55 10.19 -0.82 12.92
N GLY A 56 9.65 -2.00 12.61
CA GLY A 56 8.54 -2.61 13.34
C GLY A 56 7.60 -3.40 12.45
N SER A 57 6.30 -3.32 12.74
CA SER A 57 5.26 -4.05 12.02
C SER A 57 4.14 -3.13 11.54
N ALA A 58 3.59 -3.43 10.37
CA ALA A 58 2.40 -2.80 9.82
C ALA A 58 1.46 -3.85 9.25
N GLN A 59 0.19 -3.48 9.06
CA GLN A 59 -0.73 -4.27 8.24
C GLN A 59 -0.77 -3.75 6.81
N ILE A 60 -1.00 -4.65 5.86
CA ILE A 60 -1.53 -4.29 4.55
C ILE A 60 -2.95 -4.83 4.42
N VAL A 61 -3.85 -4.06 3.81
CA VAL A 61 -5.21 -4.50 3.53
C VAL A 61 -5.68 -4.03 2.16
N ALA A 62 -6.39 -4.89 1.46
CA ALA A 62 -7.05 -4.59 0.21
C ALA A 62 -8.48 -5.14 0.20
N PHE A 63 -9.42 -4.37 -0.34
CA PHE A 63 -10.84 -4.72 -0.38
C PHE A 63 -11.33 -4.84 -1.82
N LYS A 64 -12.12 -5.88 -2.10
CA LYS A 64 -12.86 -6.05 -3.37
C LYS A 64 -11.97 -5.78 -4.60
N GLN A 65 -12.32 -4.80 -5.44
CA GLN A 65 -11.62 -4.49 -6.68
C GLN A 65 -10.19 -3.96 -6.49
N PHE A 66 -9.79 -3.58 -5.28
CA PHE A 66 -8.43 -3.09 -4.99
C PHE A 66 -7.48 -4.20 -4.53
N ILE A 67 -7.94 -5.46 -4.49
CA ILE A 67 -7.07 -6.60 -4.22
C ILE A 67 -6.08 -6.76 -5.39
N PRO A 68 -4.77 -6.64 -5.14
CA PRO A 68 -3.76 -6.77 -6.20
C PRO A 68 -3.79 -8.17 -6.81
N LEU A 69 -3.53 -8.27 -8.13
CA LEU A 69 -3.44 -9.57 -8.81
C LEU A 69 -2.35 -10.48 -8.21
N SER A 70 -1.27 -9.89 -7.71
CA SER A 70 -0.17 -10.59 -7.05
C SER A 70 -0.54 -11.17 -5.68
N ALA A 71 -1.66 -10.74 -5.06
CA ALA A 71 -2.03 -11.15 -3.70
C ALA A 71 -2.12 -12.68 -3.53
N ALA A 72 -2.59 -13.40 -4.56
CA ALA A 72 -2.68 -14.86 -4.54
C ALA A 72 -1.31 -15.57 -4.53
N ALA A 73 -0.26 -14.91 -5.04
CA ALA A 73 1.09 -15.45 -5.08
C ALA A 73 1.89 -15.13 -3.81
N VAL A 74 1.51 -14.09 -3.07
CA VAL A 74 2.19 -13.66 -1.84
C VAL A 74 2.02 -14.71 -0.75
N LYS A 75 3.13 -15.12 -0.16
CA LYS A 75 3.22 -16.09 0.93
C LYS A 75 3.95 -15.50 2.13
N ARG A 76 3.80 -16.18 3.26
CA ARG A 76 4.64 -15.91 4.44
C ARG A 76 6.11 -16.13 4.07
N GLY A 77 6.95 -15.17 4.48
CA GLY A 77 8.39 -15.20 4.24
C GLY A 77 8.83 -14.38 3.04
N ASP A 78 7.95 -14.08 2.09
CA ASP A 78 8.26 -13.24 0.93
C ASP A 78 8.60 -11.82 1.37
N THR A 79 9.52 -11.18 0.66
CA THR A 79 9.68 -9.72 0.74
C THR A 79 8.84 -9.09 -0.35
N ILE A 80 7.94 -8.19 0.03
CA ILE A 80 7.09 -7.47 -0.92
C ILE A 80 7.36 -5.96 -0.88
N ALA A 81 7.22 -5.32 -2.04
CA ALA A 81 7.13 -3.88 -2.17
C ALA A 81 5.66 -3.49 -2.39
N VAL A 82 5.18 -2.52 -1.61
CA VAL A 82 3.89 -1.88 -1.78
C VAL A 82 4.15 -0.47 -2.28
N LEU A 83 3.59 -0.11 -3.42
CA LEU A 83 3.78 1.20 -4.06
C LEU A 83 2.45 1.93 -4.11
N ASN A 84 2.44 3.21 -3.80
CA ASN A 84 1.24 4.08 -3.82
C ASN A 84 0.10 3.56 -2.92
N GLY A 85 0.44 3.02 -1.75
CA GLY A 85 -0.55 2.68 -0.73
C GLY A 85 -1.06 3.91 0.00
N GLU A 86 -2.20 3.80 0.66
CA GLU A 86 -2.77 4.85 1.51
C GLU A 86 -2.39 4.60 2.97
N LYS A 87 -1.99 5.65 3.68
CA LYS A 87 -1.70 5.54 5.11
C LYS A 87 -2.99 5.32 5.90
N GLY A 88 -2.98 4.37 6.82
CA GLY A 88 -4.09 4.10 7.72
C GLY A 88 -3.65 3.53 9.07
N GLU A 89 -4.63 3.16 9.88
CA GLU A 89 -4.44 2.52 11.18
C GLU A 89 -5.55 1.48 11.39
N TRP A 90 -5.20 0.35 12.01
CA TRP A 90 -6.15 -0.67 12.44
C TRP A 90 -5.75 -1.26 13.78
N GLY A 91 -6.63 -1.13 14.78
CA GLY A 91 -6.39 -1.64 16.13
C GLY A 91 -5.11 -1.11 16.77
N GLY A 92 -4.79 0.18 16.56
CA GLY A 92 -3.56 0.81 17.06
C GLY A 92 -2.29 0.47 16.28
N ARG A 93 -2.37 -0.30 15.18
CA ARG A 93 -1.22 -0.65 14.34
C ARG A 93 -1.21 0.17 13.05
N PRO A 94 -0.04 0.64 12.59
CA PRO A 94 0.10 1.25 11.27
C PRO A 94 -0.44 0.31 10.18
N GLN A 95 -1.13 0.87 9.20
CA GLN A 95 -1.72 0.12 8.09
C GLN A 95 -1.44 0.81 6.76
N VAL A 96 -1.20 0.02 5.73
CA VAL A 96 -1.19 0.43 4.32
C VAL A 96 -2.44 -0.12 3.66
N LYS A 97 -3.32 0.76 3.19
CA LYS A 97 -4.54 0.38 2.46
C LYS A 97 -4.26 0.42 0.96
N CYS A 98 -4.66 -0.63 0.25
CA CYS A 98 -4.61 -0.66 -1.21
C CYS A 98 -5.83 0.07 -1.77
N GLY A 99 -5.56 1.09 -2.58
CA GLY A 99 -6.56 1.87 -3.29
C GLY A 99 -6.24 1.97 -4.79
N PRO A 100 -6.86 2.91 -5.51
CA PRO A 100 -6.58 3.15 -6.91
C PRO A 100 -5.07 3.40 -7.15
N GLY A 101 -4.48 2.61 -8.05
CA GLY A 101 -3.07 2.76 -8.42
C GLY A 101 -2.06 2.13 -7.46
N THR A 102 -2.49 1.54 -6.34
CA THR A 102 -1.59 0.76 -5.48
C THR A 102 -1.07 -0.48 -6.23
N LYS A 103 0.23 -0.76 -6.12
CA LYS A 103 0.85 -1.98 -6.65
C LYS A 103 1.49 -2.77 -5.52
N VAL A 104 1.37 -4.09 -5.59
CA VAL A 104 2.09 -5.02 -4.72
C VAL A 104 2.97 -5.90 -5.58
N VAL A 105 4.27 -5.92 -5.29
CA VAL A 105 5.29 -6.63 -6.05
C VAL A 105 6.06 -7.55 -5.12
N ILE A 106 6.23 -8.81 -5.49
CA ILE A 106 7.13 -9.72 -4.77
C ILE A 106 8.55 -9.39 -5.23
N VAL A 107 9.39 -8.98 -4.28
CA VAL A 107 10.79 -8.55 -4.51
C VAL A 107 11.72 -9.75 -4.42
N SER A 108 11.47 -10.64 -3.47
CA SER A 108 12.19 -11.89 -3.28
C SER A 108 11.25 -12.93 -2.66
N ASP A 109 11.28 -14.14 -3.17
CA ASP A 109 10.49 -15.25 -2.64
C ASP A 109 11.06 -15.74 -1.30
N ALA A 110 10.22 -16.33 -0.47
CA ALA A 110 10.61 -16.83 0.86
C ALA A 110 11.85 -17.74 0.86
N ASP A 111 12.06 -18.50 -0.21
CA ASP A 111 13.19 -19.43 -0.37
C ASP A 111 14.53 -18.69 -0.56
N ASP A 112 14.51 -17.44 -1.03
CA ASP A 112 15.69 -16.60 -1.27
C ASP A 112 16.05 -15.71 -0.06
N VAL A 113 15.22 -15.72 0.99
CA VAL A 113 15.39 -14.84 2.16
C VAL A 113 15.82 -15.65 3.38
N PRO A 114 16.93 -15.31 4.05
CA PRO A 114 17.37 -16.00 5.26
C PRO A 114 16.25 -16.17 6.29
N GLU A 115 16.22 -17.28 7.03
CA GLU A 115 15.30 -17.45 8.14
C GLU A 115 15.48 -16.35 9.19
N PHE A 116 14.39 -15.97 9.86
CA PHE A 116 14.37 -14.93 10.88
C PHE A 116 15.20 -15.31 12.12
#